data_AF-A0A084EZR1-F1
#
_entry.id   AF-A0A084EZR1-F1
#
_cell.length_a   1.000
_cell.length_b   1.000
_cell.length_c   1.000
_cell.angle_alpha   90.00
_cell.angle_beta   90.00
_cell.angle_gamma   90.00
#
_symmetry.space_group_name_H-M   'P 1'
#
loop_
_entity.id
_entity.type
_entity.pdbx_description
1 polymer ?
#
loop_
_entity_poly.entity_id
_entity_poly.type
_entity_poly.pdbx_seq_one_letter_code
_entity_poly.pdbx_strand_id
1 'polypeptide(L)'
;MFKQSILVMREYLINKWFFKNKFISVFVYLFIASFLLGTVVCFIYTMNYNYNIKLLDFKLGNDFMIGAIVCGCAFLISLIFGIYLHTFIVSTVYLMHKFNDYAPKNPLKKLNKTSFRLAFYFYTKNKKQNDLKYSQFDDVYLYIINYNQYKQSQKLIYGK
;
A
#
# COMPACT_ATOMS: atom_id res chain seq x y z
N MET A 1 -1.67 -29.26 0.12
CA MET A 1 -2.59 -28.34 0.84
C MET A 1 -2.21 -26.86 0.71
N PHE A 2 -1.01 -26.42 1.14
CA PHE A 2 -0.59 -25.00 1.11
C PHE A 2 -0.75 -24.29 -0.24
N LYS A 3 -0.37 -24.95 -1.35
CA LYS A 3 -0.49 -24.37 -2.69
C LYS A 3 -1.92 -23.92 -3.00
N GLN A 4 -2.91 -24.75 -2.71
CA GLN A 4 -4.32 -24.45 -3.00
C GLN A 4 -4.79 -23.26 -2.17
N SER A 5 -4.48 -23.25 -0.87
CA SER A 5 -4.85 -22.13 0.02
C SER A 5 -4.17 -20.81 -0.37
N ILE A 6 -2.94 -20.85 -0.91
CA ILE A 6 -2.23 -19.66 -1.41
C ILE A 6 -2.82 -19.16 -2.74
N LEU A 7 -3.23 -20.07 -3.64
CA LEU A 7 -3.92 -19.70 -4.87
C LEU A 7 -5.28 -19.05 -4.58
N VAL A 8 -6.01 -19.59 -3.61
CA VAL A 8 -7.27 -19.01 -3.13
C VAL A 8 -7.04 -17.64 -2.47
N MET A 9 -5.96 -17.49 -1.68
CA MET A 9 -5.56 -16.21 -1.12
C MET A 9 -5.23 -15.20 -2.21
N ARG A 10 -4.45 -15.61 -3.21
CA ARG A 10 -4.11 -14.81 -4.39
C ARG A 10 -5.39 -14.33 -5.07
N GLU A 11 -6.30 -15.23 -5.45
CA GLU A 11 -7.55 -14.87 -6.13
C GLU A 11 -8.43 -13.92 -5.30
N TYR A 12 -8.51 -14.14 -3.98
CA TYR A 12 -9.22 -13.23 -3.10
C TYR A 12 -8.62 -11.81 -3.09
N LEU A 13 -7.29 -11.71 -3.00
CA LEU A 13 -6.58 -10.44 -3.01
C LEU A 13 -6.72 -9.75 -4.39
N ILE A 14 -6.66 -10.50 -5.48
CA ILE A 14 -6.82 -9.97 -6.85
C ILE A 14 -8.27 -9.48 -7.08
N ASN A 15 -9.25 -10.36 -6.94
CA ASN A 15 -10.61 -10.09 -7.38
C ASN A 15 -11.34 -9.09 -6.48
N LYS A 16 -11.08 -9.14 -5.17
CA LYS A 16 -11.82 -8.31 -4.20
C LYS A 16 -11.09 -7.01 -3.83
N TRP A 17 -9.76 -7.02 -3.83
CA TRP A 17 -8.99 -5.93 -3.23
C TRP A 17 -8.06 -5.22 -4.19
N PHE A 18 -7.53 -5.87 -5.24
CA PHE A 18 -6.53 -5.26 -6.10
C PHE A 18 -7.06 -4.06 -6.89
N PHE A 19 -8.14 -4.24 -7.65
CA PHE A 19 -8.72 -3.14 -8.43
C PHE A 19 -9.27 -2.02 -7.54
N LYS A 20 -9.96 -2.41 -6.46
CA LYS A 20 -10.49 -1.46 -5.46
C LYS A 20 -9.37 -0.62 -4.84
N ASN A 21 -8.30 -1.26 -4.37
CA ASN A 21 -7.19 -0.56 -3.71
C ASN A 21 -6.32 0.23 -4.70
N LYS A 22 -6.18 -0.24 -5.95
CA LYS A 22 -5.48 0.50 -7.01
C LYS A 22 -6.20 1.78 -7.37
N PHE A 23 -7.53 1.74 -7.51
CA PHE A 23 -8.33 2.95 -7.75
C PHE A 23 -8.29 3.90 -6.55
N ILE A 24 -8.52 3.38 -5.34
CA ILE A 24 -8.47 4.17 -4.10
C ILE A 24 -7.08 4.81 -3.91
N SER A 25 -5.99 4.13 -4.27
CA SER A 25 -4.65 4.70 -4.11
C SER A 25 -4.46 6.02 -4.86
N VAL A 26 -5.08 6.20 -6.02
CA VAL A 26 -4.99 7.46 -6.79
C VAL A 26 -5.59 8.62 -5.99
N PHE A 27 -6.78 8.43 -5.41
CA PHE A 27 -7.42 9.46 -4.57
C PHE A 27 -6.62 9.76 -3.31
N VAL A 28 -6.03 8.73 -2.70
CA VAL A 28 -5.21 8.91 -1.50
C VAL A 28 -3.97 9.73 -1.81
N TYR A 29 -3.31 9.49 -2.95
CA TYR A 29 -2.18 10.35 -3.36
C TYR A 29 -2.60 11.78 -3.67
N LEU A 30 -3.78 11.99 -4.27
CA LEU A 30 -4.33 13.33 -4.46
C LEU A 30 -4.60 14.03 -3.12
N PHE A 31 -5.16 13.33 -2.14
CA PHE A 31 -5.38 13.87 -0.79
C PHE A 31 -4.08 14.21 -0.07
N ILE A 32 -3.06 13.35 -0.16
CA ILE A 32 -1.73 13.64 0.38
C ILE A 32 -1.19 14.94 -0.20
N ALA A 33 -1.26 15.10 -1.53
CA ALA A 33 -0.78 16.31 -2.19
C ALA A 33 -1.58 17.56 -1.79
N SER A 34 -2.92 17.46 -1.71
CA SER A 34 -3.77 18.59 -1.34
C SER A 34 -3.54 19.04 0.10
N PHE A 35 -3.43 18.10 1.05
CA PHE A 35 -3.19 18.45 2.45
C PHE A 35 -1.77 18.97 2.69
N LEU A 36 -0.78 18.49 1.95
CA LEU A 36 0.57 19.04 1.98
C LEU A 36 0.57 20.50 1.52
N LEU A 37 -0.02 20.77 0.35
CA LEU A 37 -0.14 22.14 -0.16
C LEU A 37 -0.92 23.04 0.80
N GLY A 38 -2.04 22.57 1.35
CA GLY A 38 -2.82 23.30 2.36
C GLY A 38 -1.99 23.65 3.60
N THR A 39 -1.21 22.68 4.11
CA THR A 39 -0.33 22.90 5.27
C THR A 39 0.72 23.99 4.98
N VAL A 40 1.38 23.91 3.83
CA VAL A 40 2.40 24.89 3.41
C VAL A 40 1.79 26.28 3.27
N VAL A 41 0.64 26.40 2.60
CA VAL A 41 -0.05 27.68 2.38
C VAL A 41 -0.48 28.29 3.73
N CYS A 42 -1.11 27.51 4.61
CA CYS A 42 -1.50 27.98 5.94
C CYS A 42 -0.28 28.42 6.77
N PHE A 43 0.86 27.72 6.67
CA PHE A 43 2.09 28.10 7.36
C PHE A 43 2.66 29.42 6.83
N ILE A 44 2.68 29.62 5.51
CA ILE A 44 3.11 30.88 4.88
C ILE A 44 2.21 32.05 5.35
N TYR A 45 0.89 31.86 5.38
CA TYR A 45 -0.02 32.90 5.85
C TYR A 45 0.13 33.17 7.35
N THR A 46 0.31 32.13 8.17
CA THR A 46 0.62 32.29 9.60
C THR A 46 1.84 33.17 9.81
N MET A 47 2.91 32.92 9.05
CA MET A 47 4.14 33.71 9.14
C MET A 47 3.93 35.17 8.70
N ASN A 48 3.17 35.40 7.64
CA ASN A 48 2.88 36.76 7.18
C ASN A 48 2.01 37.53 8.19
N TYR A 49 0.90 36.97 8.65
CA TYR A 49 -0.04 37.69 9.52
C TYR A 49 0.47 37.89 10.96
N ASN A 50 1.43 37.07 11.43
CA ASN A 50 2.00 37.22 12.77
C ASN A 50 3.33 38.01 12.83
N TYR A 51 4.10 38.06 11.73
CA TYR A 51 5.45 38.65 11.75
C TYR A 51 5.68 39.75 10.70
N ASN A 52 4.81 39.92 9.70
CA ASN A 52 4.94 41.01 8.74
C ASN A 52 4.20 42.25 9.23
N ILE A 53 4.94 43.31 9.55
CA ILE A 53 4.40 44.57 10.09
C ILE A 53 3.32 45.19 9.16
N LYS A 54 3.41 44.98 7.84
CA LYS A 54 2.43 45.50 6.87
C LYS A 54 1.12 44.73 6.83
N LEU A 55 1.12 43.48 7.29
CA LEU A 55 -0.01 42.54 7.22
C LEU A 55 -0.37 42.01 8.61
N LEU A 56 0.01 42.71 9.68
CA LEU A 56 -0.12 42.21 11.04
C LEU A 56 -1.59 42.11 11.43
N ASP A 57 -2.09 40.88 11.57
CA ASP A 57 -3.41 40.56 12.09
C ASP A 57 -3.34 39.22 12.83
N PHE A 58 -3.26 39.29 14.16
CA PHE A 58 -3.13 38.11 15.02
C PHE A 58 -4.34 37.18 14.98
N LYS A 59 -5.53 37.68 14.65
CA LYS A 59 -6.72 36.83 14.54
C LYS A 59 -6.61 35.97 13.29
N LEU A 60 -6.34 36.59 12.14
CA LEU A 60 -6.08 35.88 10.89
C LEU A 60 -4.90 34.93 11.02
N GLY A 61 -3.80 35.37 11.66
CA GLY A 61 -2.63 34.52 11.93
C GLY A 61 -2.96 33.26 12.74
N ASN A 62 -3.81 33.38 13.77
CA ASN A 62 -4.27 32.24 14.55
C ASN A 62 -5.20 31.31 13.76
N ASP A 63 -6.10 31.84 12.95
CA ASP A 63 -6.97 31.04 12.09
C ASP A 63 -6.16 30.20 11.09
N PHE A 64 -5.13 30.80 10.47
CA PHE A 64 -4.22 30.07 9.58
C PHE A 64 -3.34 29.06 10.33
N MET A 65 -2.94 29.35 11.57
CA MET A 65 -2.18 28.40 12.40
C MET A 65 -3.01 27.15 12.71
N ILE A 66 -4.28 27.32 13.09
CA ILE A 66 -5.22 26.20 13.30
C ILE A 66 -5.38 25.43 11.99
N GLY A 67 -5.56 26.12 10.85
CA GLY A 67 -5.63 25.52 9.53
C GLY A 67 -4.40 24.67 9.18
N ALA A 68 -3.20 25.14 9.51
CA ALA A 68 -1.95 24.41 9.28
C ALA A 68 -1.90 23.13 10.12
N ILE A 69 -2.32 23.18 11.38
CA ILE A 69 -2.37 22.01 12.26
C ILE A 69 -3.37 20.97 11.73
N VAL A 70 -4.59 21.40 11.37
CA VAL A 70 -5.63 20.50 10.84
C VAL A 70 -5.18 19.86 9.52
N CYS A 71 -4.64 20.65 8.59
CA CYS A 71 -4.12 20.13 7.32
C CYS A 71 -2.93 19.20 7.55
N GLY A 72 -2.03 19.52 8.50
CA GLY A 72 -0.89 18.68 8.86
C GLY A 72 -1.32 17.33 9.42
N CYS A 73 -2.30 17.31 10.32
CA CYS A 73 -2.89 16.08 10.85
C CYS A 73 -3.55 15.24 9.74
N ALA A 74 -4.34 15.87 8.87
CA ALA A 74 -4.98 15.19 7.73
C ALA A 74 -3.95 14.63 6.74
N PHE A 75 -2.85 15.35 6.50
CA PHE A 75 -1.72 14.90 5.70
C PHE A 75 -1.08 13.64 6.30
N LEU A 76 -0.77 13.65 7.60
CA LEU A 76 -0.15 12.50 8.28
C LEU A 76 -1.03 11.25 8.21
N ILE A 77 -2.34 11.39 8.47
CA ILE A 77 -3.30 10.28 8.36
C ILE A 77 -3.34 9.75 6.92
N SER A 78 -3.42 10.64 5.94
CA SER A 78 -3.45 10.27 4.52
C SER A 78 -2.16 9.57 4.09
N LEU A 79 -1.00 10.00 4.61
CA LEU A 79 0.30 9.40 4.34
C LEU A 79 0.41 7.99 4.91
N ILE A 80 -0.02 7.77 6.15
CA ILE A 80 -0.09 6.43 6.77
C ILE A 80 -0.97 5.51 5.91
N PHE A 81 -2.14 6.01 5.49
CA PHE A 81 -3.07 5.26 4.65
C PHE A 81 -2.51 4.97 3.23
N GLY A 82 -1.74 5.91 2.66
CA GLY A 82 -1.05 5.74 1.39
C GLY A 82 0.04 4.67 1.45
N ILE A 83 0.88 4.69 2.50
CA ILE A 83 1.88 3.64 2.76
C ILE A 83 1.20 2.28 2.90
N TYR A 84 0.09 2.24 3.64
CA TYR A 84 -0.71 1.03 3.83
C TYR A 84 -1.21 0.45 2.49
N LEU A 85 -1.84 1.26 1.64
CA LEU A 85 -2.33 0.83 0.33
C LEU A 85 -1.19 0.37 -0.59
N HIS A 86 -0.10 1.14 -0.64
CA HIS A 86 1.06 0.80 -1.46
C HIS A 86 1.63 -0.57 -1.08
N THR A 87 1.77 -0.81 0.23
CA THR A 87 2.25 -2.07 0.80
C THR A 87 1.38 -3.27 0.42
N PHE A 88 0.05 -3.07 0.44
CA PHE A 88 -0.91 -4.10 0.04
C PHE A 88 -0.85 -4.40 -1.46
N ILE A 89 -0.77 -3.37 -2.30
CA ILE A 89 -0.67 -3.50 -3.76
C ILE A 89 0.61 -4.26 -4.12
N VAL A 90 1.76 -3.86 -3.57
CA VAL A 90 3.06 -4.51 -3.84
C VAL A 90 3.02 -6.00 -3.49
N SER A 91 2.48 -6.35 -2.32
CA SER A 91 2.35 -7.75 -1.90
C SER A 91 1.44 -8.56 -2.84
N THR A 92 0.34 -7.96 -3.29
CA THR A 92 -0.61 -8.61 -4.21
C THR A 92 0.01 -8.81 -5.60
N VAL A 93 0.70 -7.81 -6.15
CA VAL A 93 1.40 -7.89 -7.44
C VAL A 93 2.50 -8.95 -7.39
N TYR A 94 3.24 -9.02 -6.29
CA TYR A 94 4.26 -10.06 -6.11
C TYR A 94 3.63 -11.47 -6.17
N LEU A 95 2.54 -11.71 -5.45
CA LEU A 95 1.82 -12.99 -5.49
C LEU A 95 1.26 -13.30 -6.88
N MET A 96 0.70 -12.29 -7.56
CA MET A 96 0.24 -12.44 -8.94
C MET A 96 1.34 -12.99 -9.82
N HIS A 97 2.51 -12.35 -9.85
CA HIS A 97 3.62 -12.76 -10.71
C HIS A 97 4.29 -14.06 -10.26
N LYS A 98 4.46 -14.30 -8.95
CA LYS A 98 5.13 -15.48 -8.41
C LYS A 98 4.35 -16.78 -8.68
N PHE A 99 3.02 -16.68 -8.80
CA PHE A 99 2.14 -17.80 -9.10
C PHE A 99 1.46 -17.67 -10.47
N ASN A 100 1.95 -16.80 -11.35
CA ASN A 100 1.44 -16.72 -12.73
C ASN A 100 2.00 -17.87 -13.56
N ASP A 101 1.25 -18.34 -14.55
CA ASP A 101 1.73 -19.36 -15.48
C ASP A 101 2.79 -18.79 -16.45
N TYR A 102 2.83 -17.47 -16.62
CA TYR A 102 3.76 -16.77 -17.50
C TYR A 102 4.87 -16.06 -16.72
N ALA A 103 6.11 -16.19 -17.22
CA ALA A 103 7.29 -15.51 -16.71
C ALA A 103 7.10 -13.97 -16.71
N PRO A 104 7.34 -13.27 -15.57
CA PRO A 104 7.36 -11.82 -15.57
C PRO A 104 8.49 -11.29 -16.44
N LYS A 105 8.26 -10.18 -17.16
CA LYS A 105 9.27 -9.55 -18.03
C LYS A 105 10.53 -9.10 -17.27
N ASN A 106 10.39 -8.82 -15.98
CA ASN A 106 11.47 -8.39 -15.10
C ASN A 106 11.60 -9.35 -13.92
N PRO A 107 12.83 -9.54 -13.37
CA PRO A 107 13.02 -10.33 -12.17
C PRO A 107 12.17 -9.79 -11.01
N LEU A 108 11.52 -10.69 -10.30
CA LEU A 108 10.67 -10.32 -9.17
C LEU A 108 11.52 -9.73 -8.04
N LYS A 109 11.22 -8.48 -7.67
CA LYS A 109 11.80 -7.87 -6.47
C LYS A 109 11.46 -8.72 -5.25
N LYS A 110 12.41 -8.84 -4.32
CA LYS A 110 12.23 -9.62 -3.08
C LYS A 110 10.99 -9.11 -2.33
N LEU A 111 10.10 -10.03 -1.98
CA LEU A 111 8.92 -9.71 -1.18
C LEU A 111 9.38 -9.22 0.21
N ASN A 112 8.95 -8.02 0.60
CA ASN A 112 9.25 -7.53 1.94
C ASN A 112 8.38 -8.26 2.97
N LYS A 113 9.02 -8.87 3.97
CA LYS A 113 8.35 -9.64 5.03
C LYS A 113 7.29 -8.81 5.76
N THR A 114 7.59 -7.56 6.10
CA THR A 114 6.66 -6.67 6.80
C THR A 114 5.45 -6.34 5.95
N SER A 115 5.69 -6.07 4.66
CA SER A 115 4.63 -5.76 3.70
C SER A 115 3.67 -6.92 3.51
N PHE A 116 4.23 -8.13 3.36
CA PHE A 116 3.45 -9.34 3.20
C PHE A 116 2.70 -9.71 4.49
N ARG A 117 3.30 -9.48 5.67
CA ARG A 117 2.65 -9.72 6.97
C ARG A 117 1.36 -8.93 7.12
N LEU A 118 1.38 -7.66 6.72
CA LEU A 118 0.17 -6.83 6.71
C LEU A 118 -0.88 -7.42 5.76
N ALA A 119 -0.54 -7.68 4.50
CA ALA A 119 -1.48 -8.25 3.54
C ALA A 119 -2.07 -9.60 4.01
N PHE A 120 -1.23 -10.45 4.60
CA PHE A 120 -1.64 -11.74 5.16
C PHE A 120 -2.58 -11.58 6.36
N TYR A 121 -2.28 -10.67 7.29
CA TYR A 121 -3.17 -10.34 8.40
C TYR A 121 -4.58 -9.98 7.90
N PHE A 122 -4.69 -9.08 6.92
CA PHE A 122 -5.98 -8.68 6.35
C PHE A 122 -6.71 -9.83 5.65
N TYR A 123 -5.98 -10.71 4.97
CA TYR A 123 -6.57 -11.92 4.40
C TYR A 123 -7.18 -12.81 5.50
N THR A 124 -6.40 -13.13 6.53
CA THR A 124 -6.82 -14.01 7.63
C THR A 124 -7.96 -13.42 8.46
N LYS A 125 -8.00 -12.09 8.64
CA LYS A 125 -9.06 -11.39 9.38
C LYS A 125 -10.40 -11.37 8.64
N ASN A 126 -10.37 -11.32 7.31
CA ASN A 126 -11.59 -11.15 6.49
C ASN A 126 -12.19 -12.47 5.98
N LYS A 127 -11.56 -13.63 6.21
CA LYS A 127 -12.09 -14.93 5.80
C LYS A 127 -12.50 -15.78 6.99
N LYS A 128 -13.65 -16.47 6.88
CA LYS A 128 -14.17 -17.36 7.91
C LYS A 128 -13.61 -18.80 7.78
N GLN A 129 -13.00 -19.23 8.88
CA GLN A 129 -12.92 -20.58 9.47
C GLN A 129 -12.21 -21.77 8.79
N ASN A 130 -11.95 -21.83 7.48
CA ASN A 130 -11.31 -23.03 6.88
C ASN A 130 -10.05 -22.78 6.03
N ASP A 131 -9.40 -21.62 6.19
CA ASP A 131 -8.18 -21.25 5.46
C ASP A 131 -7.02 -20.86 6.39
N LEU A 132 -5.82 -20.68 5.80
CA LEU A 132 -4.55 -20.28 6.42
C LEU A 132 -4.73 -19.38 7.65
N LYS A 133 -4.17 -19.80 8.79
CA LYS A 133 -4.20 -19.02 10.04
C LYS A 133 -3.07 -18.02 10.08
N TYR A 134 -3.25 -16.92 10.81
CA TYR A 134 -2.19 -15.92 10.98
C TYR A 134 -0.93 -16.50 11.62
N SER A 135 -1.07 -17.49 12.52
CA SER A 135 0.05 -18.21 13.14
C SER A 135 0.94 -18.95 12.14
N GLN A 136 0.44 -19.27 10.94
CA GLN A 136 1.19 -19.95 9.88
C GLN A 136 1.94 -18.96 8.98
N PHE A 137 2.02 -17.68 9.36
CA PHE A 137 2.62 -16.63 8.53
C PHE A 137 4.04 -16.95 8.10
N ASP A 138 4.92 -17.37 9.02
CA ASP A 138 6.33 -17.61 8.70
C ASP A 138 6.47 -18.80 7.74
N ASP A 139 5.69 -19.86 7.93
CA ASP A 139 5.65 -21.02 7.02
C ASP A 139 5.15 -20.64 5.63
N VAL A 140 4.09 -19.83 5.54
CA VAL A 140 3.54 -19.33 4.27
C VAL A 140 4.54 -18.43 3.57
N TYR A 141 5.18 -17.51 4.29
CA TYR A 141 6.18 -16.60 3.74
C TYR A 141 7.39 -17.37 3.22
N LEU A 142 7.93 -18.30 4.02
CA LEU A 142 9.04 -19.18 3.61
C LEU A 142 8.67 -20.03 2.40
N TYR A 143 7.46 -20.60 2.40
CA TYR A 143 6.95 -21.34 1.26
C TYR A 143 6.94 -20.47 0.01
N ILE A 144 6.36 -19.26 0.07
CA ILE A 144 6.25 -18.35 -1.09
C ILE A 144 7.61 -17.92 -1.63
N ILE A 145 8.56 -17.53 -0.76
CA ILE A 145 9.88 -17.08 -1.24
C ILE A 145 10.66 -18.22 -1.89
N ASN A 146 10.63 -19.40 -1.28
CA ASN A 146 11.32 -20.60 -1.74
C ASN A 146 10.54 -21.33 -2.85
N TYR A 147 9.30 -20.88 -3.14
CA TYR A 147 8.47 -21.46 -4.18
C TYR A 147 9.09 -21.16 -5.54
N ASN A 148 9.80 -22.14 -6.08
CA ASN A 148 10.30 -22.10 -7.44
C ASN A 148 9.22 -22.62 -8.38
N GLN A 149 8.28 -21.75 -8.77
CA GLN A 149 7.52 -21.95 -10.01
C GLN A 149 7.91 -20.89 -11.04
N TYR A 150 8.68 -21.36 -12.03
CA TYR A 150 8.62 -20.89 -13.41
C TYR A 150 8.18 -22.13 -14.21
N LYS A 151 6.88 -22.28 -14.45
CA LYS A 151 6.41 -23.36 -15.32
C LYS A 151 6.78 -23.00 -16.78
N GLN A 152 7.80 -23.68 -17.28
CA GLN A 152 7.84 -24.26 -18.63
C GLN A 152 7.67 -23.38 -19.88
N SER A 153 7.76 -22.04 -19.86
CA SER A 153 7.84 -21.32 -21.15
C SER A 153 9.21 -21.46 -21.85
N GLN A 154 10.28 -21.83 -21.15
CA GLN A 154 11.55 -22.18 -21.80
C GLN A 154 11.52 -23.55 -22.50
N LYS A 155 10.59 -24.46 -22.13
CA LYS A 155 10.43 -25.73 -22.85
C LYS A 155 9.68 -25.58 -24.18
N LEU A 156 8.94 -24.48 -24.37
CA LEU A 156 8.28 -24.13 -25.63
C LEU A 156 9.07 -23.12 -26.48
N ILE A 157 9.93 -22.30 -25.87
CA ILE A 157 10.76 -21.32 -26.61
C ILE A 157 12.13 -21.91 -27.01
N TYR A 158 12.69 -22.85 -26.25
CA TYR A 158 14.05 -23.36 -26.49
C TYR A 158 14.18 -24.86 -26.73
N GLY A 159 13.08 -25.59 -26.95
CA GLY A 159 13.07 -26.96 -27.47
C GLY A 159 14.39 -27.73 -27.38
N LYS A 160 14.85 -28.01 -26.16
CA LYS A 160 15.92 -28.95 -25.81
C LYS A 160 15.57 -29.53 -24.44
#